data_AF-L2GYT2-F1
#
_entry.id   AF-L2GYT2-F1
#
_cell.length_a   1.000
_cell.length_b   1.000
_cell.length_c   1.000
_cell.angle_alpha   90.00
_cell.angle_beta   90.00
_cell.angle_gamma   90.00
#
_symmetry.space_group_name_H-M   'P 1'
#
loop_
_entity.id
_entity.type
_entity.pdbx_description
1 polymer ?
#
loop_
_entity_poly.entity_id
_entity_poly.type
_entity_poly.pdbx_seq_one_letter_code
_entity_poly.pdbx_strand_id
1 'polypeptide(L)'
;MDTDEQVKRRIADGEEVSDINYMFDENKHIIHFAALYNNLDLIRRCLNCGVDVDIKGGKFQSTPLYFAVYNKNYSTMMFLLENGANSDYINLSNNSLRKICVHRDDILSFLLLDIFGVDEHSQTVEKDRLVKLAIKLRKVQFVSYLKSSNKISHKLVLFFALIHFISFMYNVDPYTIVLLFISYHNLLVYIKFMFYLNIYYSILFSIELVEYNLLWSILLIPYYVAFYRLTRNKRCVKIRDRWEKIKIVKEMMRNKKYNEKEFCAICIRDKNKDTKHCSSCNVCVDGFDHHCPCLDNCVYSGMSALFYFYLLYSIGLCFLRIILANSLNMRFNLLLVFFIVVLLFRAYVNLRVFVDNTGR
;
A
#
# COMPACT_ATOMS: atom_id res chain seq x y z
N MET A 1 61.33 26.72 -21.96
CA MET A 1 60.52 26.78 -20.73
C MET A 1 59.18 26.18 -21.08
N ASP A 2 58.71 25.21 -20.29
CA ASP A 2 57.37 24.65 -20.46
C ASP A 2 56.33 25.77 -20.31
N THR A 3 55.28 25.75 -21.12
CA THR A 3 54.18 26.72 -20.99
C THR A 3 53.34 26.38 -19.75
N ASP A 4 52.68 27.38 -19.14
CA ASP A 4 51.77 27.17 -18.00
C ASP A 4 50.77 26.02 -18.22
N GLU A 5 50.27 25.88 -19.46
CA GLU A 5 49.36 24.80 -19.84
C GLU A 5 50.02 23.42 -19.87
N GLN A 6 51.30 23.34 -20.26
CA GLN A 6 52.06 22.09 -20.18
C GLN A 6 52.28 21.70 -18.71
N VAL A 7 52.65 22.65 -17.84
CA VAL A 7 52.85 22.37 -16.41
C VAL A 7 51.55 21.92 -15.74
N LYS A 8 50.41 22.57 -16.04
CA LYS A 8 49.09 22.14 -15.52
C LYS A 8 48.72 20.72 -15.94
N ARG A 9 48.97 20.34 -17.20
CA ARG A 9 48.73 18.98 -17.69
C ARG A 9 49.57 17.96 -16.93
N ARG A 10 50.87 18.22 -16.76
CA ARG A 10 51.77 17.35 -16.00
C ARG A 10 51.29 17.14 -14.56
N ILE A 11 50.80 18.20 -13.89
CA ILE A 11 50.22 18.09 -12.54
C ILE A 11 48.95 17.22 -12.54
N ALA A 12 48.10 17.41 -13.54
CA ALA A 12 46.85 16.64 -13.68
C ALA A 12 47.11 15.15 -13.98
N ASP A 13 48.14 14.85 -14.77
CA ASP A 13 48.55 13.50 -15.14
C ASP A 13 49.38 12.81 -14.04
N GLY A 14 49.70 13.52 -12.95
CA GLY A 14 50.47 12.98 -11.83
C GLY A 14 51.98 12.88 -12.09
N GLU A 15 52.49 13.54 -13.12
CA GLU A 15 53.92 13.53 -13.45
C GLU A 15 54.76 14.32 -12.43
N GLU A 16 56.04 13.96 -12.32
CA GLU A 16 56.97 14.71 -11.48
C GLU A 16 57.21 16.11 -12.02
N VAL A 17 56.85 17.11 -11.20
CA VAL A 17 57.24 18.51 -11.42
C VAL A 17 58.48 18.81 -10.57
N SER A 18 59.52 19.35 -11.20
CA SER A 18 60.81 19.63 -10.57
C SER A 18 60.83 20.93 -9.76
N ASP A 19 60.11 21.96 -10.21
CA ASP A 19 60.04 23.25 -9.52
C ASP A 19 58.76 23.40 -8.69
N ILE A 20 58.91 23.25 -7.36
CA ILE A 20 57.83 23.35 -6.37
C ILE A 20 57.42 24.82 -6.12
N ASN A 21 58.29 25.78 -6.43
CA ASN A 21 58.01 27.21 -6.23
C ASN A 21 57.43 27.89 -7.47
N TYR A 22 57.11 27.11 -8.51
CA TYR A 22 56.51 27.61 -9.72
C TYR A 22 55.19 28.35 -9.42
N MET A 23 55.08 29.57 -9.92
CA MET A 23 53.91 30.44 -9.78
C MET A 23 53.27 30.65 -11.15
N PHE A 24 51.96 30.40 -11.21
CA PHE A 24 51.12 30.71 -12.34
C PHE A 24 50.51 32.12 -12.19
N ASP A 25 49.79 32.56 -13.23
CA ASP A 25 49.02 33.81 -13.22
C ASP A 25 48.22 34.04 -11.93
N GLU A 26 48.15 35.31 -11.52
CA GLU A 26 47.43 35.78 -10.32
C GLU A 26 47.97 35.18 -9.00
N ASN A 27 49.28 34.93 -8.88
CA ASN A 27 49.92 34.35 -7.69
C ASN A 27 49.37 32.95 -7.32
N LYS A 28 48.95 32.15 -8.30
CA LYS A 28 48.56 30.76 -8.03
C LYS A 28 49.81 29.91 -7.94
N HIS A 29 50.12 29.43 -6.74
CA HIS A 29 51.19 28.45 -6.52
C HIS A 29 50.80 27.06 -7.03
N ILE A 30 51.81 26.23 -7.32
CA ILE A 30 51.64 24.85 -7.78
C ILE A 30 50.72 24.01 -6.88
N ILE A 31 50.76 24.24 -5.56
CA ILE A 31 49.94 23.55 -4.56
C ILE A 31 48.43 23.76 -4.77
N HIS A 32 48.01 24.91 -5.33
CA HIS A 32 46.59 25.15 -5.66
C HIS A 32 46.10 24.24 -6.79
N PHE A 33 46.92 24.04 -7.82
CA PHE A 33 46.60 23.13 -8.93
C PHE A 33 46.73 21.67 -8.51
N ALA A 34 47.73 21.34 -7.69
CA ALA A 34 47.82 20.02 -7.07
C ALA A 34 46.54 19.70 -6.30
N ALA A 35 46.01 20.67 -5.54
CA ALA A 35 44.76 20.51 -4.81
C ALA A 35 43.52 20.43 -5.70
N LEU A 36 43.50 21.19 -6.80
CA LEU A 36 42.46 21.15 -7.82
C LEU A 36 42.40 19.79 -8.54
N TYR A 37 43.55 19.16 -8.82
CA TYR A 37 43.64 17.91 -9.57
C TYR A 37 43.77 16.65 -8.70
N ASN A 38 43.65 16.79 -7.38
CA ASN A 38 43.79 15.69 -6.42
C ASN A 38 45.18 15.00 -6.41
N ASN A 39 46.23 15.75 -6.74
CA ASN A 39 47.61 15.25 -6.75
C ASN A 39 48.21 15.31 -5.33
N LEU A 40 47.89 14.30 -4.52
CA LEU A 40 48.30 14.19 -3.13
C LEU A 40 49.82 14.14 -2.94
N ASP A 41 50.54 13.46 -3.83
CA ASP A 41 51.99 13.32 -3.74
C ASP A 41 52.71 14.65 -3.91
N LEU A 42 52.23 15.48 -4.85
CA LEU A 42 52.76 16.83 -5.04
C LEU A 42 52.44 17.73 -3.84
N ILE A 43 51.24 17.63 -3.26
CA ILE A 43 50.89 18.38 -2.04
C ILE A 43 51.79 17.99 -0.87
N ARG A 44 52.02 16.69 -0.67
CA ARG A 44 52.93 16.19 0.37
C ARG A 44 54.35 16.75 0.19
N ARG A 45 54.85 16.76 -1.04
CA ARG A 45 56.16 17.37 -1.36
C ARG A 45 56.18 18.88 -1.06
N CYS A 46 55.14 19.62 -1.46
CA CYS A 46 55.04 21.06 -1.20
C CYS A 46 55.08 21.36 0.31
N LEU A 47 54.28 20.66 1.11
CA LEU A 47 54.23 20.88 2.56
C LEU A 47 55.54 20.47 3.24
N ASN A 48 56.18 19.38 2.82
CA ASN A 48 57.50 18.97 3.33
C ASN A 48 58.60 20.01 3.03
N CYS A 49 58.47 20.78 1.95
CA CYS A 49 59.36 21.89 1.61
C CYS A 49 59.05 23.17 2.40
N GLY A 50 58.08 23.16 3.32
CA GLY A 50 57.72 24.30 4.16
C GLY A 50 56.81 25.32 3.49
N VAL A 51 56.11 24.95 2.41
CA VAL A 51 55.06 25.81 1.82
C VAL A 51 53.90 25.91 2.82
N ASP A 52 53.45 27.15 3.07
CA ASP A 52 52.30 27.41 3.93
C ASP A 52 51.04 26.70 3.40
N VAL A 53 50.36 25.93 4.26
CA VAL A 53 49.16 25.16 3.94
C VAL A 53 47.98 26.06 3.54
N ASP A 54 47.94 27.29 4.07
CA ASP A 54 46.91 28.29 3.81
C ASP A 54 47.39 29.39 2.86
N ILE A 55 48.41 29.10 2.04
CA ILE A 55 48.89 30.02 1.01
C ILE A 55 47.74 30.50 0.12
N LYS A 56 47.72 31.79 -0.19
CA LYS A 56 46.58 32.41 -0.90
C LYS A 56 46.95 32.65 -2.34
N GLY A 57 46.10 32.19 -3.26
CA GLY A 57 46.34 32.33 -4.69
C GLY A 57 45.10 32.69 -5.51
N GLY A 58 45.35 33.28 -6.67
CA GLY A 58 44.35 33.63 -7.66
C GLY A 58 43.56 34.90 -7.37
N LYS A 59 42.69 35.27 -8.30
CA LYS A 59 41.82 36.47 -8.23
C LYS A 59 41.08 36.65 -6.90
N PHE A 60 40.69 35.55 -6.24
CA PHE A 60 39.91 35.59 -5.00
C PHE A 60 40.73 35.31 -3.74
N GLN A 61 42.06 35.16 -3.86
CA GLN A 61 42.98 34.79 -2.80
C GLN A 61 42.64 33.47 -2.08
N SER A 62 42.05 32.51 -2.79
CA SER A 62 41.62 31.22 -2.24
C SER A 62 42.79 30.36 -1.79
N THR A 63 42.59 29.55 -0.74
CA THR A 63 43.57 28.58 -0.21
C THR A 63 43.57 27.26 -1.01
N PRO A 64 44.60 26.39 -0.89
CA PRO A 64 44.60 25.06 -1.52
C PRO A 64 43.39 24.22 -1.10
N LEU A 65 42.98 24.31 0.17
CA LEU A 65 41.78 23.65 0.67
C LEU A 65 40.51 24.08 -0.07
N TYR A 66 40.38 25.36 -0.44
CA TYR A 66 39.26 25.85 -1.24
C TYR A 66 39.18 25.16 -2.61
N PHE A 67 40.32 25.00 -3.29
CA PHE A 67 40.35 24.32 -4.60
C PHE A 67 40.01 22.83 -4.47
N ALA A 68 40.48 22.17 -3.42
CA ALA A 68 40.12 20.78 -3.12
C ALA A 68 38.61 20.62 -2.87
N VAL A 69 38.01 21.49 -2.04
CA VAL A 69 36.56 21.50 -1.77
C VAL A 69 35.76 21.80 -3.04
N TYR A 70 36.21 22.75 -3.86
CA TYR A 70 35.55 23.10 -5.11
C TYR A 70 35.43 21.91 -6.08
N ASN A 71 36.50 21.11 -6.18
CA ASN A 71 36.52 19.91 -7.04
C ASN A 71 36.11 18.61 -6.33
N LYS A 72 35.67 18.65 -5.07
CA LYS A 72 35.28 17.48 -4.27
C LYS A 72 36.40 16.45 -4.12
N ASN A 73 37.64 16.92 -4.03
CA ASN A 73 38.83 16.09 -3.88
C ASN A 73 39.03 15.70 -2.41
N TYR A 74 38.22 14.76 -1.91
CA TYR A 74 38.16 14.41 -0.49
C TYR A 74 39.50 13.94 0.09
N SER A 75 40.30 13.18 -0.67
CA SER A 75 41.59 12.67 -0.21
C SER A 75 42.57 13.82 0.06
N THR A 76 42.66 14.76 -0.90
CA THR A 76 43.41 16.00 -0.73
C THR A 76 42.88 16.86 0.41
N MET A 77 41.57 17.00 0.48
CA MET A 77 40.91 17.79 1.50
C MET A 77 41.24 17.27 2.91
N MET A 78 41.14 15.95 3.12
CA MET A 78 41.50 15.30 4.39
C MET A 78 42.97 15.57 4.72
N PHE A 79 43.87 15.35 3.77
CA PHE A 79 45.29 15.55 4.00
C PHE A 79 45.65 17.01 4.36
N LEU A 80 45.04 17.99 3.69
CA LEU A 80 45.24 19.40 4.02
C LEU A 80 44.70 19.75 5.41
N LEU A 81 43.51 19.25 5.77
CA LEU A 81 42.91 19.46 7.09
C LEU A 81 43.75 18.83 8.21
N GLU A 82 44.27 17.61 8.00
CA GLU A 82 45.18 16.93 8.93
C GLU A 82 46.49 17.72 9.14
N ASN A 83 46.94 18.46 8.12
CA ASN A 83 48.10 19.34 8.19
C ASN A 83 47.75 20.78 8.66
N GLY A 84 46.57 20.99 9.24
CA GLY A 84 46.21 22.25 9.89
C GLY A 84 45.66 23.34 8.96
N ALA A 85 45.20 22.99 7.76
CA ALA A 85 44.52 23.96 6.88
C ALA A 85 43.28 24.57 7.55
N ASN A 86 43.08 25.87 7.39
CA ASN A 86 41.96 26.58 8.01
C ASN A 86 40.61 26.22 7.36
N SER A 87 39.78 25.43 8.06
CA SER A 87 38.44 25.00 7.64
C SER A 87 37.40 26.12 7.58
N ASP A 88 37.68 27.27 8.21
CA ASP A 88 36.77 28.40 8.34
C ASP A 88 37.14 29.56 7.41
N TYR A 89 38.05 29.30 6.46
CA TYR A 89 38.51 30.30 5.52
C TYR A 89 37.37 30.91 4.66
N ILE A 90 37.42 32.23 4.51
CA ILE A 90 36.51 33.02 3.66
C ILE A 90 37.35 33.80 2.65
N ASN A 91 37.02 33.65 1.37
CA ASN A 91 37.74 34.34 0.29
C ASN A 91 37.30 35.80 0.09
N LEU A 92 37.99 36.55 -0.78
CA LEU A 92 37.66 37.96 -1.07
C LEU A 92 36.24 38.18 -1.62
N SER A 93 35.59 37.15 -2.16
CA SER A 93 34.20 37.19 -2.61
C SER A 93 33.19 36.86 -1.51
N ASN A 94 33.63 36.79 -0.25
CA ASN A 94 32.82 36.44 0.90
C ASN A 94 32.14 35.06 0.76
N ASN A 95 32.86 34.10 0.17
CA ASN A 95 32.46 32.70 0.08
C ASN A 95 33.27 31.88 1.09
N SER A 96 32.59 31.39 2.13
CA SER A 96 33.15 30.37 3.02
C SER A 96 33.16 29.01 2.34
N LEU A 97 34.07 28.13 2.79
CA LEU A 97 34.16 26.75 2.31
C LEU A 97 32.82 26.01 2.45
N ARG A 98 32.16 26.16 3.62
CA ARG A 98 30.85 25.59 3.92
C ARG A 98 29.74 26.08 2.98
N LYS A 99 29.76 27.36 2.58
CA LYS A 99 28.79 27.91 1.61
C LYS A 99 28.91 27.24 0.24
N ILE A 100 30.13 26.92 -0.21
CA ILE A 100 30.37 26.27 -1.50
C ILE A 100 29.86 24.83 -1.49
N CYS A 101 30.06 24.10 -0.39
CA CYS A 101 29.51 22.77 -0.21
C CYS A 101 27.99 22.76 -0.39
N VAL A 102 27.28 23.74 0.18
CA VAL A 102 25.81 23.87 -0.01
C VAL A 102 25.45 24.18 -1.47
N HIS A 103 26.19 25.08 -2.12
CA HIS A 103 25.94 25.41 -3.54
C HIS A 103 26.17 24.20 -4.47
N ARG A 104 27.20 23.40 -4.21
CA ARG A 104 27.60 22.25 -5.04
C ARG A 104 26.98 20.92 -4.60
N ASP A 105 26.13 20.95 -3.59
CA ASP A 105 25.49 19.76 -3.00
C ASP A 105 26.51 18.71 -2.55
N ASP A 106 27.56 19.16 -1.88
CA ASP A 106 28.64 18.31 -1.39
C ASP A 106 28.58 18.20 0.13
N ILE A 107 27.71 17.31 0.61
CA ILE A 107 27.53 17.08 2.04
C ILE A 107 28.78 16.45 2.67
N LEU A 108 29.57 15.68 1.92
CA LEU A 108 30.75 15.00 2.46
C LEU A 108 31.86 16.01 2.77
N SER A 109 32.17 16.91 1.83
CA SER A 109 33.09 18.02 2.12
C SER A 109 32.55 18.90 3.25
N PHE A 110 31.23 19.13 3.34
CA PHE A 110 30.69 19.87 4.47
C PHE A 110 30.96 19.19 5.81
N LEU A 111 30.70 17.88 5.91
CA LEU A 111 30.92 17.09 7.13
C LEU A 111 32.40 17.07 7.54
N LEU A 112 33.30 16.91 6.57
CA LEU A 112 34.74 16.95 6.83
C LEU A 112 35.17 18.31 7.40
N LEU A 113 34.68 19.43 6.85
CA LEU A 113 34.96 20.76 7.43
C LEU A 113 34.36 20.93 8.83
N ASP A 114 33.24 20.28 9.13
CA ASP A 114 32.58 20.36 10.44
C ASP A 114 33.34 19.57 11.50
N ILE A 115 33.92 18.41 11.14
CA ILE A 115 34.73 17.57 12.03
C ILE A 115 36.00 18.30 12.48
N PHE A 116 36.65 19.03 11.58
CA PHE A 116 37.90 19.74 11.85
C PHE A 116 37.69 21.21 12.30
N GLY A 117 36.43 21.67 12.39
CA GLY A 117 36.08 23.04 12.80
C GLY A 117 36.09 23.21 14.32
N VAL A 118 37.08 23.93 14.85
CA VAL A 118 37.23 24.24 16.28
C VAL A 118 36.57 25.58 16.56
N ASP A 119 35.27 25.62 16.86
CA ASP A 119 34.60 26.56 17.79
C ASP A 119 33.06 26.61 17.60
N GLU A 120 32.29 26.31 18.65
CA GLU A 120 30.82 26.28 18.62
C GLU A 120 30.13 27.65 18.55
N HIS A 121 30.80 28.75 18.94
CA HIS A 121 30.15 30.07 19.11
C HIS A 121 30.07 30.92 17.84
N SER A 122 31.08 30.87 16.96
CA SER A 122 31.09 31.57 15.66
C SER A 122 30.12 30.93 14.64
N GLN A 123 29.76 29.66 14.86
CA GLN A 123 28.95 28.84 13.95
C GLN A 123 27.46 29.21 13.89
N THR A 124 26.89 29.81 14.93
CA THR A 124 25.42 29.99 15.03
C THR A 124 24.86 30.92 13.94
N VAL A 125 25.48 32.08 13.73
CA VAL A 125 25.05 33.07 12.72
C VAL A 125 25.30 32.56 11.29
N GLU A 126 26.41 31.85 11.07
CA GLU A 126 26.70 31.25 9.77
C GLU A 126 25.75 30.08 9.47
N LYS A 127 25.46 29.22 10.46
CA LYS A 127 24.53 28.10 10.36
C LYS A 127 23.14 28.55 9.95
N ASP A 128 22.61 29.63 10.53
CA ASP A 128 21.31 30.20 10.12
C ASP A 128 21.31 30.69 8.67
N ARG A 129 22.40 31.32 8.22
CA ARG A 129 22.55 31.74 6.82
C ARG A 129 22.63 30.53 5.89
N LEU A 130 23.36 29.49 6.28
CA LEU A 130 23.49 28.24 5.52
C LEU A 130 22.16 27.48 5.45
N VAL A 131 21.36 27.46 6.52
CA VAL A 131 20.00 26.87 6.51
C VAL A 131 19.12 27.60 5.50
N LYS A 132 19.08 28.95 5.55
CA LYS A 132 18.31 29.76 4.60
C LYS A 132 18.75 29.52 3.16
N LEU A 133 20.06 29.42 2.93
CA LEU A 133 20.62 29.11 1.62
C LEU A 133 20.24 27.71 1.14
N ALA A 134 20.37 26.69 1.98
CA ALA A 134 20.01 25.32 1.67
C ALA A 134 18.52 25.18 1.34
N ILE A 135 17.64 25.90 2.05
CA ILE A 135 16.20 25.96 1.74
C ILE A 135 15.98 26.61 0.37
N LYS A 136 16.61 27.77 0.10
CA LYS A 136 16.49 28.49 -1.18
C LYS A 136 16.93 27.63 -2.36
N LEU A 137 18.01 26.86 -2.19
CA LEU A 137 18.57 25.95 -3.19
C LEU A 137 17.94 24.55 -3.19
N ARG A 138 16.94 24.31 -2.33
CA ARG A 138 16.24 23.01 -2.17
C ARG A 138 17.16 21.83 -1.82
N LYS A 139 18.20 22.06 -1.02
CA LYS A 139 19.17 21.06 -0.57
C LYS A 139 18.68 20.34 0.69
N VAL A 140 17.85 19.32 0.52
CA VAL A 140 17.13 18.65 1.63
C VAL A 140 18.09 18.06 2.67
N GLN A 141 19.16 17.38 2.24
CA GLN A 141 20.14 16.75 3.14
C GLN A 141 20.84 17.78 4.05
N PHE A 142 21.20 18.94 3.48
CA PHE A 142 21.76 20.05 4.24
C PHE A 142 20.75 20.66 5.21
N VAL A 143 19.48 20.80 4.80
CA VAL A 143 18.44 21.32 5.69
C VAL A 143 18.22 20.39 6.88
N SER A 144 18.17 19.07 6.66
CA SER A 144 18.04 18.10 7.76
C SER A 144 19.26 18.11 8.68
N TYR A 145 20.47 18.14 8.11
CA TYR A 145 21.71 18.15 8.88
C TYR A 145 21.83 19.42 9.72
N LEU A 146 21.72 20.60 9.09
CA LEU A 146 21.87 21.88 9.78
C LEU A 146 20.76 22.14 10.82
N LYS A 147 19.56 21.58 10.64
CA LYS A 147 18.48 21.67 11.64
C LYS A 147 18.59 20.63 12.74
N SER A 148 19.30 19.52 12.52
CA SER A 148 19.50 18.52 13.57
C SER A 148 20.36 19.14 14.67
N SER A 149 19.77 19.39 15.83
CA SER A 149 20.53 19.67 17.03
C SER A 149 20.84 18.34 17.69
N ASN A 150 22.12 18.03 17.93
CA ASN A 150 22.57 16.92 18.79
C ASN A 150 22.17 17.10 20.27
N LYS A 151 21.18 17.95 20.57
CA LYS A 151 20.60 18.07 21.90
C LYS A 151 19.81 16.81 22.19
N ILE A 152 20.30 16.02 23.15
CA ILE A 152 19.52 14.96 23.79
C ILE A 152 18.20 15.59 24.22
N SER A 153 17.09 15.04 23.71
CA SER A 153 15.75 15.56 24.00
C SER A 153 15.53 15.59 25.51
N HIS A 154 15.16 16.76 26.05
CA HIS A 154 14.83 16.90 27.48
C HIS A 154 13.77 15.87 27.93
N LYS A 155 12.91 15.43 27.00
CA LYS A 155 11.92 14.36 27.22
C LYS A 155 12.56 13.01 27.49
N LEU A 156 13.68 12.69 26.84
CA LEU A 156 14.41 11.43 27.04
C LEU A 156 15.10 11.43 28.41
N VAL A 157 15.68 12.57 28.81
CA VAL A 157 16.27 12.74 30.14
C VAL A 157 15.21 12.59 31.23
N LEU A 158 14.05 13.24 31.06
CA LEU A 158 12.91 13.12 31.98
C LEU A 158 12.35 11.69 32.04
N PHE A 159 12.33 10.97 30.93
CA PHE A 159 11.89 9.58 30.88
C PHE A 159 12.79 8.65 31.70
N PHE A 160 14.11 8.75 31.55
CA PHE A 160 15.05 7.97 32.38
C PHE A 160 15.02 8.37 33.86
N ALA A 161 14.90 9.67 34.15
CA ALA A 161 14.74 10.15 35.53
C ALA A 161 13.48 9.57 36.20
N LEU A 162 12.37 9.49 35.45
CA LEU A 162 11.12 8.87 35.93
C LEU A 162 11.28 7.37 36.21
N ILE A 163 11.97 6.62 35.34
CA ILE A 163 12.23 5.18 35.55
C ILE A 163 13.02 4.97 36.84
N HIS A 164 14.09 5.75 37.05
CA HIS A 164 14.91 5.65 38.27
C HIS A 164 14.12 6.08 39.52
N PHE A 165 13.26 7.10 39.43
CA PHE A 165 12.39 7.49 40.53
C PHE A 165 11.39 6.38 40.90
N ILE A 166 10.74 5.76 39.92
CA ILE A 166 9.82 4.62 40.17
C ILE A 166 10.59 3.42 40.75
N SER A 167 11.77 3.12 40.21
CA SER A 167 12.66 2.08 40.73
C SER A 167 12.95 2.29 42.22
N PHE A 168 13.29 3.52 42.60
CA PHE A 168 13.55 3.90 43.99
C PHE A 168 12.31 3.75 44.89
N MET A 169 11.15 4.23 44.44
CA MET A 169 9.91 4.19 45.23
C MET A 169 9.42 2.77 45.53
N TYR A 170 9.65 1.84 44.61
CA TYR A 170 9.16 0.45 44.71
C TYR A 170 10.25 -0.58 45.02
N ASN A 171 11.51 -0.14 45.17
CA ASN A 171 12.68 -1.02 45.37
C ASN A 171 12.79 -2.12 44.29
N VAL A 172 12.57 -1.75 43.03
CA VAL A 172 12.63 -2.64 41.87
C VAL A 172 13.75 -2.16 40.94
N ASP A 173 14.48 -3.08 40.33
CA ASP A 173 15.52 -2.75 39.35
C ASP A 173 14.95 -1.90 38.18
N PRO A 174 15.59 -0.76 37.82
CA PRO A 174 15.21 0.05 36.64
C PRO A 174 15.04 -0.77 35.36
N TYR A 175 15.85 -1.82 35.16
CA TYR A 175 15.76 -2.68 33.98
C TYR A 175 14.42 -3.43 33.92
N THR A 176 13.88 -3.87 35.06
CA THR A 176 12.57 -4.52 35.13
C THR A 176 11.45 -3.55 34.71
N ILE A 177 11.54 -2.28 35.09
CA ILE A 177 10.56 -1.25 34.72
C ILE A 177 10.60 -0.96 33.21
N VAL A 178 11.81 -0.88 32.64
CA VAL A 178 11.99 -0.73 31.18
C VAL A 178 11.39 -1.91 30.43
N LEU A 179 11.63 -3.14 30.89
CA LEU A 179 11.07 -4.35 30.28
C LEU A 179 9.54 -4.38 30.36
N LEU A 180 8.95 -3.99 31.49
CA LEU A 180 7.50 -3.88 31.65
C LEU A 180 6.91 -2.82 30.71
N PHE A 181 7.58 -1.66 30.57
CA PHE A 181 7.16 -0.61 29.66
C PHE A 181 7.21 -1.06 28.19
N ILE A 182 8.28 -1.73 27.78
CA ILE A 182 8.42 -2.30 26.43
C ILE A 182 7.35 -3.37 26.19
N SER A 183 7.13 -4.27 27.15
CA SER A 183 6.11 -5.31 27.07
C SER A 183 4.70 -4.72 26.94
N TYR A 184 4.36 -3.72 27.76
CA TYR A 184 3.09 -3.00 27.69
C TYR A 184 2.91 -2.27 26.36
N HIS A 185 3.96 -1.61 25.87
CA HIS A 185 3.92 -0.94 24.56
C HIS A 185 3.68 -1.94 23.43
N ASN A 186 4.39 -3.08 23.44
CA ASN A 186 4.19 -4.15 22.46
C ASN A 186 2.79 -4.76 22.52
N LEU A 187 2.21 -4.88 23.73
CA LEU A 187 0.82 -5.31 23.90
C LEU A 187 -0.16 -4.30 23.29
N LEU A 188 0.02 -3.00 23.53
CA LEU A 188 -0.83 -1.96 22.94
C LEU A 188 -0.73 -1.92 21.41
N VAL A 189 0.47 -2.04 20.86
CA VAL A 189 0.69 -2.11 19.40
C VAL A 189 -0.03 -3.34 18.84
N TYR A 190 0.06 -4.48 19.51
CA TYR A 190 -0.65 -5.69 19.10
C TYR A 190 -2.17 -5.54 19.17
N ILE A 191 -2.72 -4.99 20.25
CA ILE A 191 -4.16 -4.76 20.39
C ILE A 191 -4.65 -3.85 19.24
N LYS A 192 -3.92 -2.77 18.95
CA LYS A 192 -4.24 -1.90 17.80
C LYS A 192 -4.17 -2.65 16.48
N PHE A 193 -3.11 -3.42 16.25
CA PHE A 193 -2.95 -4.22 15.03
C PHE A 193 -4.11 -5.22 14.85
N MET A 194 -4.45 -5.97 15.90
CA MET A 194 -5.56 -6.93 15.87
C MET A 194 -6.91 -6.25 15.68
N PHE A 195 -7.12 -5.07 16.27
CA PHE A 195 -8.32 -4.28 16.06
C PHE A 195 -8.47 -3.85 14.60
N TYR A 196 -7.41 -3.30 13.99
CA TYR A 196 -7.43 -2.94 12.57
C TYR A 196 -7.60 -4.16 11.66
N LEU A 197 -6.95 -5.28 11.99
CA LEU A 197 -7.07 -6.53 11.24
C LEU A 197 -8.50 -7.09 11.33
N ASN A 198 -9.13 -7.03 12.50
CA ASN A 198 -10.52 -7.44 12.70
C ASN A 198 -11.50 -6.55 11.92
N ILE A 199 -11.31 -5.23 11.95
CA ILE A 199 -12.10 -4.29 11.13
C ILE A 199 -11.94 -4.62 9.65
N TYR A 200 -10.70 -4.82 9.18
CA TYR A 200 -10.41 -5.13 7.79
C TYR A 200 -11.13 -6.40 7.33
N TYR A 201 -11.01 -7.50 8.08
CA TYR A 201 -11.71 -8.74 7.73
C TYR A 201 -13.23 -8.66 7.89
N SER A 202 -13.74 -7.89 8.85
CA SER A 202 -15.17 -7.66 9.01
C SER A 202 -15.76 -6.91 7.81
N ILE A 203 -15.03 -5.91 7.30
CA ILE A 203 -15.42 -5.17 6.08
C ILE A 203 -15.38 -6.09 4.87
N LEU A 204 -14.30 -6.85 4.66
CA LEU A 204 -14.19 -7.81 3.55
C LEU A 204 -15.34 -8.82 3.58
N PHE A 205 -15.63 -9.41 4.75
CA PHE A 205 -16.74 -10.34 4.92
C PHE A 205 -18.08 -9.68 4.63
N SER A 206 -18.28 -8.43 5.05
CA SER A 206 -19.51 -7.68 4.77
C SER A 206 -19.69 -7.44 3.26
N ILE A 207 -18.62 -7.12 2.54
CA ILE A 207 -18.64 -6.95 1.08
C ILE A 207 -19.00 -8.27 0.40
N GLU A 208 -18.32 -9.37 0.73
CA GLU A 208 -18.62 -10.69 0.16
C GLU A 208 -20.07 -11.11 0.43
N LEU A 209 -20.60 -10.82 1.63
CA LEU A 209 -21.98 -11.11 1.98
C LEU A 209 -22.97 -10.28 1.16
N VAL A 210 -22.67 -9.00 0.92
CA VAL A 210 -23.50 -8.13 0.07
C VAL A 210 -23.50 -8.61 -1.37
N GLU A 211 -22.33 -8.92 -1.94
CA GLU A 211 -22.18 -9.47 -3.29
C GLU A 211 -22.96 -10.77 -3.47
N TYR A 212 -22.86 -11.68 -2.49
CA TYR A 212 -23.61 -12.93 -2.46
C TYR A 212 -25.13 -12.67 -2.48
N ASN A 213 -25.63 -11.82 -1.59
CA ASN A 213 -27.07 -11.53 -1.50
C ASN A 213 -27.61 -10.78 -2.73
N LEU A 214 -26.81 -9.87 -3.31
CA LEU A 214 -27.16 -9.16 -4.54
C LEU A 214 -27.28 -10.13 -5.72
N LEU A 215 -26.32 -11.05 -5.87
CA LEU A 215 -26.35 -12.09 -6.90
C LEU A 215 -27.61 -12.95 -6.77
N TRP A 216 -27.97 -13.39 -5.56
CA TRP A 216 -29.21 -14.15 -5.33
C TRP A 216 -30.46 -13.36 -5.67
N SER A 217 -30.49 -12.08 -5.31
CA SER A 217 -31.62 -11.20 -5.63
C SER A 217 -31.82 -11.12 -7.14
N ILE A 218 -30.74 -10.99 -7.92
CA ILE A 218 -30.79 -10.93 -9.39
C ILE A 218 -31.26 -12.26 -9.98
N LEU A 219 -30.73 -13.39 -9.51
CA LEU A 219 -31.10 -14.72 -10.00
C LEU A 219 -32.53 -15.14 -9.65
N LEU A 220 -33.09 -14.61 -8.55
CA LEU A 220 -34.47 -14.90 -8.16
C LEU A 220 -35.52 -14.14 -9.00
N ILE A 221 -35.16 -13.02 -9.63
CA ILE A 221 -36.08 -12.24 -10.47
C ILE A 221 -36.70 -13.10 -11.60
N PRO A 222 -35.93 -13.75 -12.49
CA PRO A 222 -36.51 -14.57 -13.57
C PRO A 222 -37.29 -15.78 -13.03
N TYR A 223 -36.88 -16.35 -11.89
CA TYR A 223 -37.62 -17.40 -11.20
C TYR A 223 -39.02 -16.94 -10.80
N TYR A 224 -39.13 -15.81 -10.08
CA TYR A 224 -40.41 -15.27 -9.63
C TYR A 224 -41.27 -14.77 -10.80
N VAL A 225 -40.67 -14.21 -11.86
CA VAL A 225 -41.39 -13.83 -13.07
C VAL A 225 -41.99 -15.05 -13.77
N ALA A 226 -41.23 -16.14 -13.90
CA ALA A 226 -41.73 -17.39 -14.48
C ALA A 226 -42.84 -17.99 -13.61
N PHE A 227 -42.64 -18.06 -12.29
CA PHE A 227 -43.66 -18.53 -11.33
C PHE A 227 -44.94 -17.69 -11.39
N TYR A 228 -44.83 -16.37 -11.41
CA TYR A 228 -45.96 -15.46 -11.52
C TYR A 228 -46.74 -15.67 -12.81
N ARG A 229 -46.05 -15.82 -13.95
CA ARG A 229 -46.70 -16.09 -15.25
C ARG A 229 -47.39 -17.45 -15.27
N LEU A 230 -46.77 -18.48 -14.68
CA LEU A 230 -47.34 -19.82 -14.59
C LEU A 230 -48.62 -19.87 -13.74
N THR A 231 -48.69 -19.09 -12.67
CA THR A 231 -49.84 -19.06 -11.75
C THR A 231 -50.97 -18.15 -12.22
N ARG A 232 -50.66 -17.01 -12.86
CA ARG A 232 -51.67 -16.01 -13.27
C ARG A 232 -52.37 -16.29 -14.58
N ASN A 233 -51.80 -17.10 -15.47
CA ASN A 233 -52.41 -17.38 -16.77
C ASN A 233 -53.54 -18.43 -16.65
N LYS A 234 -54.57 -18.11 -15.86
CA LYS A 234 -55.76 -18.94 -15.69
C LYS A 234 -56.73 -18.65 -16.84
N ARG A 235 -57.14 -19.69 -17.56
CA ARG A 235 -58.21 -19.57 -18.56
C ARG A 235 -59.56 -19.52 -17.84
N CYS A 236 -60.16 -18.34 -17.72
CA CYS A 236 -61.54 -18.21 -17.26
C CYS A 236 -62.51 -18.67 -18.34
N VAL A 237 -63.45 -19.54 -17.98
CA VAL A 237 -64.61 -19.86 -18.82
C VAL A 237 -65.77 -18.96 -18.40
N LYS A 238 -66.47 -18.35 -19.37
CA LYS A 238 -67.75 -17.70 -19.09
C LYS A 238 -68.76 -18.74 -18.61
N ILE A 239 -69.30 -18.54 -17.41
CA ILE A 239 -70.37 -19.38 -16.87
C ILE A 239 -71.63 -19.13 -17.71
N ARG A 240 -72.06 -20.12 -18.49
CA ARG A 240 -73.39 -20.11 -19.13
C ARG A 240 -74.47 -20.50 -18.13
N ASP A 241 -75.68 -19.96 -18.32
CA ASP A 241 -76.84 -20.31 -17.52
C ASP A 241 -77.17 -21.81 -17.60
N ARG A 242 -77.63 -22.38 -16.49
CA ARG A 242 -77.87 -23.82 -16.34
C ARG A 242 -78.92 -24.34 -17.33
N TRP A 243 -79.94 -23.55 -17.66
CA TRP A 243 -80.99 -23.95 -18.58
C TRP A 243 -80.51 -24.00 -20.03
N GLU A 244 -79.67 -23.04 -20.41
CA GLU A 244 -79.00 -23.02 -21.71
C GLU A 244 -78.10 -24.25 -21.88
N LYS A 245 -77.39 -24.64 -20.79
CA LYS A 245 -76.56 -25.84 -20.78
C LYS A 245 -77.33 -27.12 -21.12
N ILE A 246 -78.48 -27.30 -20.44
CA ILE A 246 -79.34 -28.47 -20.62
C ILE A 246 -79.95 -28.51 -22.02
N LYS A 247 -80.33 -27.34 -22.57
CA LYS A 247 -80.94 -27.24 -23.92
C LYS A 247 -79.99 -27.76 -24.99
N ILE A 248 -78.72 -27.32 -24.98
CA ILE A 248 -77.71 -27.70 -25.99
C ILE A 248 -77.42 -29.20 -25.93
N VAL A 249 -77.21 -29.75 -24.72
CA VAL A 249 -76.94 -31.19 -24.56
C VAL A 249 -78.12 -32.04 -25.02
N LYS A 250 -79.37 -31.66 -24.69
CA LYS A 250 -80.58 -32.37 -25.16
C LYS A 250 -80.72 -32.35 -26.68
N GLU A 251 -80.30 -31.28 -27.34
CA GLU A 251 -80.34 -31.16 -28.80
C GLU A 251 -79.29 -32.06 -29.47
N MET A 252 -78.06 -32.09 -28.94
CA MET A 252 -77.00 -32.98 -29.43
C MET A 252 -77.36 -34.46 -29.29
N MET A 253 -77.99 -34.83 -28.17
CA MET A 253 -78.46 -36.20 -27.91
C MET A 253 -79.58 -36.61 -28.88
N ARG A 254 -80.58 -35.73 -29.11
CA ARG A 254 -81.67 -35.99 -30.08
C ARG A 254 -81.14 -36.23 -31.50
N ASN A 255 -80.12 -35.48 -31.89
CA ASN A 255 -79.52 -35.59 -33.22
C ASN A 255 -78.51 -36.74 -33.38
N LYS A 256 -78.29 -37.57 -32.34
CA LYS A 256 -77.23 -38.62 -32.29
C LYS A 256 -75.84 -38.08 -32.65
N LYS A 257 -75.57 -36.79 -32.41
CA LYS A 257 -74.29 -36.12 -32.69
C LYS A 257 -73.37 -36.03 -31.47
N TYR A 258 -73.78 -36.60 -30.35
CA TYR A 258 -72.99 -36.53 -29.12
C TYR A 258 -71.87 -37.58 -29.10
N ASN A 259 -70.63 -37.10 -28.99
CA ASN A 259 -69.44 -37.93 -28.79
C ASN A 259 -68.60 -37.31 -27.67
N GLU A 260 -68.38 -38.04 -26.57
CA GLU A 260 -67.63 -37.56 -25.41
C GLU A 260 -66.18 -37.16 -25.73
N LYS A 261 -65.59 -37.75 -26.78
CA LYS A 261 -64.23 -37.42 -27.22
C LYS A 261 -64.16 -36.09 -27.96
N GLU A 262 -65.21 -35.74 -28.70
CA GLU A 262 -65.25 -34.55 -29.56
C GLU A 262 -66.00 -33.38 -28.90
N PHE A 263 -66.77 -33.63 -27.83
CA PHE A 263 -67.54 -32.59 -27.14
C PHE A 263 -67.41 -32.64 -25.61
N CYS A 264 -67.25 -31.46 -25.00
CA CYS A 264 -67.15 -31.27 -23.55
C CYS A 264 -68.52 -30.86 -22.98
N ALA A 265 -69.31 -31.78 -22.43
CA ALA A 265 -70.65 -31.46 -21.89
C ALA A 265 -70.63 -30.48 -20.70
N ILE A 266 -69.55 -30.47 -19.91
CA ILE A 266 -69.39 -29.59 -18.73
C ILE A 266 -69.17 -28.12 -19.16
N CYS A 267 -68.25 -27.91 -20.10
CA CYS A 267 -67.89 -26.58 -20.62
C CYS A 267 -68.71 -26.15 -21.85
N ILE A 268 -69.43 -27.08 -22.48
CA ILE A 268 -70.25 -26.91 -23.69
C ILE A 268 -69.44 -26.27 -24.81
N ARG A 269 -68.43 -27.01 -25.23
CA ARG A 269 -67.57 -26.67 -26.36
C ARG A 269 -67.05 -27.94 -27.01
N ASP A 270 -66.74 -27.83 -28.29
CA ASP A 270 -66.03 -28.86 -29.00
C ASP A 270 -64.60 -29.00 -28.45
N LYS A 271 -64.13 -30.25 -28.46
CA LYS A 271 -62.78 -30.66 -28.08
C LYS A 271 -61.98 -30.89 -29.35
N ASN A 272 -60.82 -30.26 -29.43
CA ASN A 272 -59.78 -30.68 -30.38
C ASN A 272 -59.15 -32.00 -29.90
N LYS A 273 -58.36 -32.67 -30.76
CA LYS A 273 -57.70 -33.95 -30.43
C LYS A 273 -56.97 -33.96 -29.08
N ASP A 274 -56.33 -32.84 -28.72
CA ASP A 274 -55.52 -32.73 -27.50
C ASP A 274 -56.24 -31.97 -26.37
N THR A 275 -57.56 -31.77 -26.47
CA THR A 275 -58.34 -31.05 -25.46
C THR A 275 -58.84 -31.99 -24.38
N LYS A 276 -58.54 -31.69 -23.12
CA LYS A 276 -59.05 -32.44 -21.96
C LYS A 276 -59.70 -31.51 -20.94
N HIS A 277 -60.70 -32.01 -20.23
CA HIS A 277 -61.35 -31.30 -19.14
C HIS A 277 -60.55 -31.53 -17.85
N CYS A 278 -60.12 -30.45 -17.20
CA CYS A 278 -59.55 -30.53 -15.86
C CYS A 278 -60.65 -30.38 -14.82
N SER A 279 -60.86 -31.40 -13.99
CA SER A 279 -61.85 -31.37 -12.90
C SER A 279 -61.47 -30.36 -11.81
N SER A 280 -60.19 -30.24 -11.47
CA SER A 280 -59.70 -29.31 -10.44
C SER A 280 -59.95 -27.84 -10.80
N CYS A 281 -59.70 -27.46 -12.06
CA CYS A 281 -59.91 -26.10 -12.53
C CYS A 281 -61.29 -25.88 -13.19
N ASN A 282 -62.07 -26.95 -13.37
CA ASN A 282 -63.38 -26.98 -14.04
C ASN A 282 -63.39 -26.30 -15.42
N VAL A 283 -62.35 -26.53 -16.22
CA VAL A 283 -62.16 -25.94 -17.56
C VAL A 283 -61.62 -26.96 -18.56
N CYS A 284 -62.10 -26.89 -19.80
CA CYS A 284 -61.57 -27.63 -20.94
C CYS A 284 -60.33 -26.89 -21.51
N VAL A 285 -59.16 -27.54 -21.48
CA VAL A 285 -57.84 -26.99 -21.83
C VAL A 285 -57.30 -27.66 -23.10
N ASP A 286 -56.88 -26.85 -24.08
CA ASP A 286 -56.32 -27.33 -25.34
C ASP A 286 -54.84 -27.68 -25.16
N GLY A 287 -54.40 -28.85 -25.65
CA GLY A 287 -53.04 -29.33 -25.45
C GLY A 287 -52.75 -29.64 -23.98
N PHE A 288 -53.74 -30.16 -23.25
CA PHE A 288 -53.65 -30.44 -21.83
C PHE A 288 -52.59 -31.51 -21.54
N ASP A 289 -51.65 -31.17 -20.66
CA ASP A 289 -50.65 -32.10 -20.14
C ASP A 289 -51.12 -32.64 -18.78
N HIS A 290 -51.07 -31.81 -17.74
CA HIS A 290 -51.52 -32.16 -16.40
C HIS A 290 -51.96 -30.91 -15.62
N HIS A 291 -52.67 -31.12 -14.50
CA HIS A 291 -52.90 -30.09 -13.49
C HIS A 291 -51.77 -30.15 -12.47
N CYS A 292 -51.10 -29.03 -12.21
CA CYS A 292 -50.02 -28.95 -11.24
C CYS A 292 -50.53 -28.34 -9.93
N PRO A 293 -50.66 -29.13 -8.84
CA PRO A 293 -51.10 -28.60 -7.55
C PRO A 293 -50.20 -27.48 -7.01
N CYS A 294 -48.88 -27.57 -7.28
CA CYS A 294 -47.91 -26.58 -6.81
C CYS A 294 -48.08 -25.19 -7.46
N LEU A 295 -48.64 -25.14 -8.68
CA LEU A 295 -48.89 -23.90 -9.41
C LEU A 295 -50.35 -23.44 -9.32
N ASP A 296 -51.22 -24.27 -8.73
CA ASP A 296 -52.68 -24.07 -8.75
C ASP A 296 -53.20 -23.72 -10.18
N ASN A 297 -52.65 -24.39 -11.19
CA ASN A 297 -52.97 -24.14 -12.59
C ASN A 297 -52.73 -25.37 -13.49
N CYS A 298 -53.37 -25.39 -14.66
CA CYS A 298 -53.16 -26.41 -15.69
C CYS A 298 -51.93 -26.08 -16.54
N VAL A 299 -51.07 -27.08 -16.74
CA VAL A 299 -49.98 -27.05 -17.71
C VAL A 299 -50.50 -27.57 -19.04
N TYR A 300 -50.20 -26.84 -20.11
CA TYR A 300 -50.64 -27.17 -21.47
C TYR A 300 -49.58 -26.77 -22.49
N SER A 301 -49.75 -27.19 -23.74
CA SER A 301 -48.77 -27.01 -24.82
C SER A 301 -48.21 -25.59 -24.92
N GLY A 302 -49.05 -24.55 -24.86
CA GLY A 302 -48.64 -23.15 -24.91
C GLY A 302 -47.89 -22.60 -23.68
N MET A 303 -47.83 -23.35 -22.59
CA MET A 303 -47.08 -22.98 -21.36
C MET A 303 -46.03 -24.03 -20.95
N SER A 304 -45.98 -25.16 -21.64
CA SER A 304 -45.09 -26.29 -21.36
C SER A 304 -43.62 -25.87 -21.31
N ALA A 305 -43.14 -25.12 -22.31
CA ALA A 305 -41.76 -24.63 -22.34
C ALA A 305 -41.39 -23.76 -21.11
N LEU A 306 -42.32 -22.88 -20.68
CA LEU A 306 -42.11 -22.04 -19.49
C LEU A 306 -42.10 -22.88 -18.21
N PHE A 307 -42.92 -23.92 -18.14
CA PHE A 307 -42.96 -24.86 -17.00
C PHE A 307 -41.65 -25.67 -16.89
N TYR A 308 -41.15 -26.22 -18.00
CA TYR A 308 -39.87 -26.94 -18.01
C TYR A 308 -38.69 -26.01 -17.72
N PHE A 309 -38.69 -24.78 -18.26
CA PHE A 309 -37.72 -23.77 -17.89
C PHE A 309 -37.73 -23.50 -16.39
N TYR A 310 -38.90 -23.29 -15.79
CA TYR A 310 -39.04 -23.07 -14.35
C TYR A 310 -38.48 -24.25 -13.53
N LEU A 311 -38.77 -25.49 -13.91
CA LEU A 311 -38.25 -26.68 -13.23
C LEU A 311 -36.72 -26.79 -13.32
N LEU A 312 -36.16 -26.69 -14.53
CA LEU A 312 -34.71 -26.77 -14.74
C LEU A 312 -33.99 -25.62 -14.04
N TYR A 313 -34.55 -24.41 -14.10
CA TYR A 313 -34.00 -23.25 -13.42
C TYR A 313 -34.03 -23.42 -11.90
N SER A 314 -35.12 -23.96 -11.34
CA SER A 314 -35.24 -24.27 -9.91
C SER A 314 -34.16 -25.24 -9.43
N ILE A 315 -33.95 -26.33 -10.19
CA ILE A 315 -32.92 -27.33 -9.89
C ILE A 315 -31.54 -26.69 -9.99
N GLY A 316 -31.28 -25.92 -11.05
CA GLY A 316 -30.02 -25.19 -11.23
C GLY A 316 -29.71 -24.23 -10.09
N LEU A 317 -30.70 -23.46 -9.61
CA LEU A 317 -30.55 -22.58 -8.45
C LEU A 317 -30.23 -23.38 -7.16
N CYS A 318 -30.86 -24.53 -6.94
CA CYS A 318 -30.55 -25.39 -5.80
C CYS A 318 -29.10 -25.90 -5.84
N PHE A 319 -28.63 -26.39 -6.99
CA PHE A 319 -27.25 -26.83 -7.14
C PHE A 319 -26.25 -25.69 -6.96
N LEU A 320 -26.51 -24.53 -7.57
CA LEU A 320 -25.67 -23.35 -7.42
C LEU A 320 -25.57 -22.91 -5.95
N ARG A 321 -26.68 -23.00 -5.20
CA ARG A 321 -26.70 -22.69 -3.76
C ARG A 321 -25.78 -23.59 -2.96
N ILE A 322 -25.81 -24.89 -3.22
CA ILE A 322 -24.97 -25.87 -2.54
C ILE A 322 -23.48 -25.60 -2.84
N ILE A 323 -23.13 -25.35 -4.10
CA ILE A 323 -21.75 -25.07 -4.51
C ILE A 323 -21.22 -23.79 -3.84
N LEU A 324 -21.98 -22.69 -3.91
CA LEU A 324 -21.56 -21.42 -3.34
C LEU A 324 -21.49 -21.46 -1.80
N ALA A 325 -22.40 -22.16 -1.14
CA ALA A 325 -22.36 -22.34 0.32
C ALA A 325 -21.08 -23.08 0.75
N ASN A 326 -20.70 -24.13 0.02
CA ASN A 326 -19.44 -24.85 0.28
C ASN A 326 -18.21 -23.97 0.04
N SER A 327 -18.22 -23.14 -1.00
CA SER A 327 -17.12 -22.21 -1.31
C SER A 327 -16.93 -21.15 -0.21
N LEU A 328 -18.02 -20.54 0.26
CA LEU A 328 -17.97 -19.56 1.37
C LEU A 328 -17.47 -20.21 2.66
N ASN A 329 -17.93 -21.42 2.99
CA ASN A 329 -17.45 -22.16 4.16
C ASN A 329 -15.95 -22.47 4.09
N MET A 330 -15.43 -22.84 2.93
CA MET A 330 -13.99 -23.08 2.76
C MET A 330 -13.15 -21.82 3.00
N ARG A 331 -13.60 -20.66 2.54
CA ARG A 331 -12.91 -19.38 2.77
C ARG A 331 -12.93 -18.98 4.24
N PHE A 332 -14.06 -19.15 4.92
CA PHE A 332 -14.18 -18.92 6.36
C PHE A 332 -13.23 -19.82 7.16
N ASN A 333 -13.15 -21.11 6.80
CA ASN A 333 -12.25 -22.06 7.46
C ASN A 333 -10.77 -21.69 7.27
N LEU A 334 -10.36 -21.24 6.07
CA LEU A 334 -8.99 -20.79 5.83
C LEU A 334 -8.61 -19.55 6.66
N LEU A 335 -9.53 -18.59 6.78
CA LEU A 335 -9.36 -17.43 7.66
C LEU A 335 -9.19 -17.85 9.12
N LEU A 336 -10.04 -18.76 9.61
CA LEU A 336 -9.95 -19.29 10.96
C LEU A 336 -8.61 -20.00 11.21
N VAL A 337 -8.17 -20.85 10.28
CA VAL A 337 -6.86 -21.54 10.35
C VAL A 337 -5.72 -20.53 10.39
N PHE A 338 -5.75 -19.48 9.56
CA PHE A 338 -4.75 -18.42 9.58
C PHE A 338 -4.68 -17.73 10.96
N PHE A 339 -5.83 -17.38 11.56
CA PHE A 339 -5.87 -16.82 12.91
C PHE A 339 -5.28 -17.77 13.96
N ILE A 340 -5.60 -19.06 13.90
CA ILE A 340 -5.07 -20.07 14.84
C ILE A 340 -3.54 -20.18 14.69
N VAL A 341 -3.02 -20.25 13.46
CA VAL A 341 -1.57 -20.36 13.20
C VAL A 341 -0.82 -19.15 13.74
N VAL A 342 -1.34 -17.93 13.55
CA VAL A 342 -0.73 -16.70 14.11
C VAL A 342 -0.71 -16.73 15.64
N LEU A 343 -1.79 -17.19 16.28
CA LEU A 343 -1.85 -17.33 17.74
C LEU A 343 -0.86 -18.38 18.26
N LEU A 344 -0.75 -19.54 17.61
CA LEU A 344 0.18 -20.60 17.96
C LEU A 344 1.64 -20.15 17.80
N PHE A 345 1.98 -19.46 16.71
CA PHE A 345 3.33 -18.92 16.50
C PHE A 345 3.71 -17.92 17.61
N ARG A 346 2.77 -17.06 18.03
CA ARG A 346 3.00 -16.11 19.12
C ARG A 346 3.15 -16.81 20.47
N ALA A 347 2.32 -17.80 20.75
CA ALA A 347 2.45 -18.61 21.97
C ALA A 347 3.84 -19.28 22.02
N TYR A 348 4.30 -19.84 20.90
CA TYR A 348 5.65 -20.40 20.76
C TYR A 348 6.75 -19.37 21.05
N VAL A 349 6.70 -18.19 20.43
CA VAL A 349 7.72 -17.13 20.66
C VAL A 349 7.74 -16.71 22.13
N ASN A 350 6.57 -16.51 22.75
CA ASN A 350 6.47 -16.12 24.16
C ASN A 350 7.00 -17.23 25.09
N LEU A 351 6.67 -18.49 24.82
CA LEU A 351 7.17 -19.65 25.56
C LEU A 351 8.70 -19.75 25.45
N ARG A 352 9.26 -19.54 24.26
CA ARG A 352 10.71 -19.56 24.04
C ARG A 352 11.41 -18.49 24.87
N VAL A 353 10.91 -17.25 24.82
CA VAL A 353 11.46 -16.14 25.63
C VAL A 353 11.34 -16.42 27.14
N PHE A 354 10.25 -17.05 27.58
CA PHE A 354 10.07 -17.44 28.98
C PHE A 354 11.09 -18.51 29.40
N VAL A 355 11.24 -19.58 28.62
CA VAL A 355 12.20 -20.67 28.88
C VAL A 355 13.63 -20.15 28.92
N ASP A 356 14.02 -19.33 27.95
CA ASP A 356 15.36 -18.72 27.88
C ASP A 356 15.67 -17.83 29.11
N ASN A 357 14.64 -17.24 29.74
CA ASN A 357 14.79 -16.40 30.93
C ASN A 357 14.74 -17.19 32.25
N THR A 358 14.08 -18.36 32.30
CA THR A 358 14.01 -19.20 33.50
C THR A 358 15.17 -20.20 33.64
N GLY A 359 15.99 -20.36 32.60
CA GLY A 359 17.13 -21.27 32.58
C GLY A 359 18.46 -20.68 33.09
N ARG A 360 18.43 -19.52 33.77
CA ARG A 360 19.60 -18.90 34.40
C ARG A 360 19.48 -18.85 35.91
#